data_AF-A0AAX3QJ82-F1
#
_entry.id   AF-A0AAX3QJ82-F1
#
_cell.length_a   1.000
_cell.length_b   1.000
_cell.length_c   1.000
_cell.angle_alpha   90.00
_cell.angle_beta   90.00
_cell.angle_gamma   90.00
#
_symmetry.space_group_name_H-M   'P 1'
#
loop_
_entity.id
_entity.type
_entity.pdbx_description
1 polymer ?
#
loop_
_entity_poly.entity_id
_entity_poly.type
_entity_poly.pdbx_seq_one_letter_code
_entity_poly.pdbx_strand_id
1 'polypeptide(L)'
;MINSYISQQIERNFPYKPTDDQFLALHTLTEFLLSEEPDSLLLMKGYAGTGKTSLVGALVKTLNELKQKTFLLAPTGRAAKVFSGYAGQKAYTIHKKIYRQRAFSNEPTGFMPADNLHKDTLFIVDEASMIANEGLDSFVFGSGRLLDDLIQYVYSGENCRLILMGDVAQLPPVMQTESPALNPEILRGYNLQVWEIALTQVVRQSEDSGILFNATRLRDALRNHTVEIFPKLQLKGFSDFTKVNGDELIEEVSSAYSRDGMEETMIISRSNKRATIYNNGIRNRILYREEELSSGDRLMVAKNNYYWTANCKEMDFIANGEIIQVMRVRRVTEMYGFRFADITARFQDYDLEIDLKILLDTLQTDSPALPKELNDKLFYTILEDYEDIPTKAGKMKKMKVDPHYNVVQVKYAYAVTCHKAQGGQWMNVFLDIGYITEEMLGEDFYRWLYTAFTRATHHLYLVNLPDEFVE
;
A
#
# COMPACT_ATOMS: atom_id res chain seq x y z
N MET A 1 9.40 34.62 17.07
CA MET A 1 8.67 34.23 18.31
C MET A 1 7.65 33.11 18.05
N ILE A 2 6.86 33.14 16.96
CA ILE A 2 5.90 32.06 16.64
C ILE A 2 6.59 30.78 16.13
N ASN A 3 7.61 30.88 15.27
CA ASN A 3 8.33 29.69 14.76
C ASN A 3 8.94 28.87 15.90
N SER A 4 9.56 29.56 16.87
CA SER A 4 10.13 28.90 18.05
C SER A 4 9.05 28.25 18.92
N TYR A 5 7.85 28.83 19.01
CA TYR A 5 6.75 28.23 19.74
C TYR A 5 6.25 26.95 19.08
N ILE A 6 5.94 26.97 17.77
CA ILE A 6 5.45 25.78 17.05
C ILE A 6 6.49 24.66 17.09
N SER A 7 7.75 24.98 16.81
CA SER A 7 8.85 24.01 16.87
C SER A 7 8.97 23.36 18.25
N GLN A 8 8.90 24.14 19.33
CA GLN A 8 8.89 23.61 20.70
C GLN A 8 7.66 22.74 21.01
N GLN A 9 6.48 23.06 20.48
CA GLN A 9 5.30 22.22 20.67
C GLN A 9 5.41 20.90 19.93
N ILE A 10 5.97 20.90 18.72
CA ILE A 10 6.21 19.65 17.98
C ILE A 10 7.25 18.82 18.72
N GLU A 11 8.36 19.42 19.17
CA GLU A 11 9.40 18.74 19.95
C GLU A 11 8.85 18.14 21.26
N ARG A 12 7.91 18.81 21.94
CA ARG A 12 7.24 18.24 23.13
C ARG A 12 6.38 17.03 22.83
N ASN A 13 5.85 16.95 21.61
CA ASN A 13 5.02 15.84 21.16
C ASN A 13 5.84 14.70 20.53
N PHE A 14 7.17 14.84 20.44
CA PHE A 14 8.03 13.75 20.02
C PHE A 14 8.10 12.62 21.07
N PRO A 15 8.11 11.35 20.64
CA PRO A 15 8.21 10.22 21.55
C PRO A 15 9.62 10.04 22.15
N TYR A 16 10.64 10.67 21.56
CA TYR A 16 12.04 10.59 21.97
C TYR A 16 12.79 11.87 21.61
N LYS A 17 14.03 12.04 22.08
CA LYS A 17 14.86 13.19 21.71
C LYS A 17 15.14 13.20 20.19
N PRO A 18 14.75 14.24 19.43
CA PRO A 18 14.95 14.27 17.98
C PRO A 18 16.42 14.10 17.57
N THR A 19 16.63 13.49 16.41
CA THR A 19 17.94 13.47 15.74
C THR A 19 18.28 14.85 15.16
N ASP A 20 19.53 15.06 14.73
CA ASP A 20 19.94 16.36 14.17
C ASP A 20 19.18 16.66 12.86
N ASP A 21 18.99 15.65 12.01
CA ASP A 21 18.16 15.73 10.81
C ASP A 21 16.70 16.08 11.13
N GLN A 22 16.12 15.48 12.18
CA GLN A 22 14.75 15.77 12.61
C GLN A 22 14.64 17.19 13.18
N PHE A 23 15.65 17.65 13.93
CA PHE A 23 15.67 19.01 14.47
C PHE A 23 15.75 20.06 13.34
N LEU A 24 16.59 19.84 12.34
CA LEU A 24 16.63 20.70 11.15
C LEU A 24 15.31 20.64 10.38
N ALA A 25 14.73 19.45 10.23
CA ALA A 25 13.43 19.27 9.59
C ALA A 25 12.31 20.05 10.30
N LEU A 26 12.32 20.11 11.64
CA LEU A 26 11.35 20.91 12.41
C LEU A 26 11.43 22.39 12.07
N HIS A 27 12.63 22.93 11.85
CA HIS A 27 12.82 24.32 11.45
C HIS A 27 12.19 24.58 10.08
N THR A 28 12.60 23.82 9.06
CA THR A 28 12.09 23.94 7.69
C THR A 28 10.58 23.73 7.62
N LEU A 29 10.06 22.75 8.36
CA LEU A 29 8.63 22.47 8.45
C LEU A 29 7.87 23.68 9.05
N THR A 30 8.40 24.28 10.11
CA THR A 30 7.74 25.41 10.76
C THR A 30 7.75 26.65 9.87
N GLU A 31 8.86 26.90 9.16
CA GLU A 31 8.92 27.96 8.14
C GLU A 31 7.92 27.71 7.01
N PHE A 32 7.85 26.48 6.51
CA PHE A 32 6.87 26.09 5.50
C PHE A 32 5.43 26.31 5.97
N LEU A 33 5.08 25.97 7.22
CA LEU A 33 3.72 26.15 7.74
C LEU A 33 3.34 27.63 7.92
N LEU A 34 4.31 28.49 8.19
CA LEU A 34 4.08 29.92 8.48
C LEU A 34 4.36 30.84 7.28
N SER A 35 4.95 30.31 6.20
CA SER A 35 5.25 31.07 5.00
C SER A 35 3.98 31.68 4.39
N GLU A 36 4.02 32.91 3.90
CA GLU A 36 2.90 33.55 3.19
C GLU A 36 2.89 33.19 1.70
N GLU A 37 3.90 32.45 1.23
CA GLU A 37 4.04 32.07 -0.18
C GLU A 37 2.89 31.14 -0.61
N PRO A 38 2.08 31.56 -1.61
CA PRO A 38 1.06 30.68 -2.18
C PRO A 38 1.71 29.52 -2.93
N ASP A 39 0.93 28.48 -3.20
CA ASP A 39 1.33 27.37 -4.08
C ASP A 39 2.66 26.71 -3.68
N SER A 40 2.87 26.53 -2.38
CA SER A 40 4.04 25.87 -1.81
C SER A 40 3.75 24.41 -1.43
N LEU A 41 4.72 23.54 -1.67
CA LEU A 41 4.69 22.11 -1.36
C LEU A 41 5.94 21.76 -0.56
N LEU A 42 5.80 20.91 0.46
CA LEU A 42 6.94 20.36 1.19
C LEU A 42 7.12 18.88 0.89
N LEU A 43 8.28 18.55 0.32
CA LEU A 43 8.71 17.19 0.00
C LEU A 43 9.64 16.67 1.11
N MET A 44 9.17 15.69 1.87
CA MET A 44 9.94 15.04 2.92
C MET A 44 10.40 13.65 2.47
N LYS A 45 11.68 13.56 2.11
CA LYS A 45 12.34 12.29 1.80
C LYS A 45 12.98 11.74 3.06
N GLY A 46 12.85 10.44 3.29
CA GLY A 46 13.59 9.80 4.36
C GLY A 46 13.54 8.30 4.26
N TYR A 47 14.53 7.64 4.84
CA TYR A 47 14.64 6.20 4.78
C TYR A 47 13.89 5.50 5.91
N ALA A 48 13.82 4.18 5.90
CA ALA A 48 13.30 3.41 7.01
C ALA A 48 14.17 3.65 8.25
N GLY A 49 13.51 3.76 9.40
CA GLY A 49 14.18 4.02 10.68
C GLY A 49 14.68 5.46 10.90
N THR A 50 14.49 6.40 9.96
CA THR A 50 14.91 7.81 10.15
C THR A 50 13.87 8.66 10.90
N GLY A 51 12.75 8.05 11.31
CA GLY A 51 11.72 8.67 12.16
C GLY A 51 10.77 9.64 11.45
N LYS A 52 10.58 9.49 10.13
CA LYS A 52 9.53 10.18 9.36
C LYS A 52 8.15 10.10 10.04
N THR A 53 7.77 8.89 10.45
CA THR A 53 6.48 8.61 11.10
C THR A 53 6.36 9.30 12.45
N SER A 54 7.43 9.29 13.26
CA SER A 54 7.50 10.01 14.54
C SER A 54 7.37 11.53 14.36
N LEU A 55 8.08 12.10 13.38
CA LEU A 55 8.02 13.53 13.05
C LEU A 55 6.62 13.96 12.64
N VAL A 56 5.97 13.19 11.77
CA VAL A 56 4.61 13.49 11.32
C VAL A 56 3.57 13.22 12.39
N GLY A 57 3.72 12.16 13.20
CA GLY A 57 2.85 11.93 14.34
C GLY A 57 2.89 13.08 15.35
N ALA A 58 4.09 13.58 15.67
CA ALA A 58 4.26 14.76 16.52
C ALA A 58 3.64 16.02 15.90
N LEU A 59 3.87 16.25 14.60
CA LEU A 59 3.26 17.37 13.86
C LEU A 59 1.74 17.33 13.91
N VAL A 60 1.13 16.19 13.54
CA VAL A 60 -0.33 16.03 13.50
C VAL A 60 -0.93 16.25 14.88
N LYS A 61 -0.31 15.71 15.92
CA LYS A 61 -0.74 15.93 17.31
C LYS A 61 -0.70 17.43 17.68
N THR A 62 0.40 18.11 17.37
CA THR A 62 0.53 19.56 17.63
C THR A 62 -0.49 20.37 16.83
N LEU A 63 -0.72 20.08 15.56
CA LEU A 63 -1.70 20.79 14.74
C LEU A 63 -3.13 20.59 15.27
N ASN A 64 -3.46 19.39 15.75
CA ASN A 64 -4.74 19.11 16.39
C ASN A 64 -4.92 19.92 17.69
N GLU A 65 -3.89 20.01 18.53
CA GLU A 65 -3.88 20.85 19.74
C GLU A 65 -4.07 22.33 19.42
N LEU A 66 -3.50 22.79 18.30
CA LEU A 66 -3.64 24.15 17.76
C LEU A 66 -4.91 24.36 16.93
N LYS A 67 -5.80 23.34 16.84
CA LYS A 67 -7.05 23.35 16.06
C LYS A 67 -6.86 23.68 14.58
N GLN A 68 -5.72 23.33 14.02
CA GLN A 68 -5.44 23.42 12.58
C GLN A 68 -5.96 22.18 11.86
N LYS A 69 -6.59 22.37 10.70
CA LYS A 69 -7.20 21.27 9.95
C LYS A 69 -6.13 20.49 9.18
N THR A 70 -6.15 19.18 9.32
CA THR A 70 -5.26 18.28 8.58
C THR A 70 -6.05 17.14 7.93
N PHE A 71 -5.65 16.73 6.73
CA PHE A 71 -6.08 15.48 6.11
C PHE A 71 -4.88 14.58 5.87
N LEU A 72 -4.96 13.36 6.40
CA LEU A 72 -3.92 12.34 6.21
C LEU A 72 -4.34 11.43 5.07
N LEU A 73 -3.45 11.25 4.11
CA LEU A 73 -3.69 10.54 2.86
C LEU A 73 -2.59 9.51 2.60
N ALA A 74 -2.95 8.44 1.91
CA ALA A 74 -2.00 7.44 1.43
C ALA A 74 -2.48 6.82 0.10
N PRO A 75 -1.59 6.23 -0.71
CA PRO A 75 -1.95 5.65 -2.01
C PRO A 75 -2.83 4.39 -1.89
N THR A 76 -2.66 3.61 -0.82
CA THR A 76 -3.39 2.34 -0.60
C THR A 76 -4.13 2.33 0.73
N GLY A 77 -5.16 1.50 0.85
CA GLY A 77 -5.90 1.34 2.11
C GLY A 77 -5.01 0.85 3.26
N ARG A 78 -4.07 -0.06 2.96
CA ARG A 78 -3.11 -0.56 3.95
C ARG A 78 -2.16 0.53 4.46
N ALA A 79 -1.61 1.34 3.55
CA ALA A 79 -0.78 2.48 3.92
C ALA A 79 -1.57 3.49 4.77
N ALA A 80 -2.82 3.78 4.39
CA ALA A 80 -3.69 4.65 5.17
C ALA A 80 -3.97 4.10 6.58
N LYS A 81 -4.11 2.77 6.74
CA LYS A 81 -4.26 2.14 8.06
C LYS A 81 -3.02 2.32 8.93
N VAL A 82 -1.83 2.01 8.39
CA VAL A 82 -0.55 2.19 9.08
C VAL A 82 -0.37 3.67 9.47
N PHE A 83 -0.66 4.59 8.54
CA PHE A 83 -0.63 6.02 8.79
C PHE A 83 -1.60 6.44 9.90
N SER A 84 -2.83 5.92 9.89
CA SER A 84 -3.81 6.21 10.93
C SER A 84 -3.31 5.79 12.32
N GLY A 85 -2.66 4.63 12.41
CA GLY A 85 -2.14 4.07 13.64
C GLY A 85 -1.09 4.95 14.28
N TYR A 86 -0.02 5.31 13.55
CA TYR A 86 1.07 6.10 14.14
C TYR A 86 0.74 7.60 14.27
N ALA A 87 -0.16 8.15 13.45
CA ALA A 87 -0.55 9.56 13.53
C ALA A 87 -1.63 9.82 14.58
N GLY A 88 -2.30 8.79 15.10
CA GLY A 88 -3.40 8.93 16.06
C GLY A 88 -4.64 9.64 15.50
N GLN A 89 -4.76 9.71 14.17
CA GLN A 89 -5.84 10.37 13.44
C GLN A 89 -6.19 9.54 12.20
N LYS A 90 -7.48 9.45 11.86
CA LYS A 90 -7.93 8.70 10.69
C LYS A 90 -7.35 9.26 9.38
N ALA A 91 -6.67 8.41 8.63
CA ALA A 91 -6.19 8.66 7.28
C ALA A 91 -7.08 7.97 6.23
N TYR A 92 -7.00 8.46 5.00
CA TYR A 92 -7.83 8.00 3.87
C TYR A 92 -6.95 7.67 2.67
N THR A 93 -7.48 6.90 1.73
CA THR A 93 -6.80 6.79 0.44
C THR A 93 -6.91 8.11 -0.32
N ILE A 94 -5.90 8.44 -1.14
CA ILE A 94 -5.94 9.62 -2.02
C ILE A 94 -7.22 9.58 -2.87
N HIS A 95 -7.51 8.41 -3.47
CA HIS A 95 -8.70 8.19 -4.28
C HIS A 95 -10.01 8.53 -3.56
N LYS A 96 -10.16 8.10 -2.30
CA LYS A 96 -11.35 8.38 -1.50
C LYS A 96 -11.53 9.87 -1.21
N LYS A 97 -10.43 10.63 -1.12
CA LYS A 97 -10.48 12.05 -0.80
C LYS A 97 -10.75 12.93 -2.02
N ILE A 98 -10.06 12.66 -3.14
CA ILE A 98 -10.03 13.60 -4.27
C ILE A 98 -11.04 13.28 -5.37
N TYR A 99 -11.69 12.12 -5.33
CA TYR A 99 -12.70 11.74 -6.31
C TYR A 99 -14.09 11.65 -5.70
N ARG A 100 -15.10 11.98 -6.53
CA ARG A 100 -16.51 11.71 -6.25
C ARG A 100 -17.14 10.95 -7.39
N GLN A 101 -18.16 10.18 -7.08
CA GLN A 101 -19.01 9.57 -8.09
C GLN A 101 -19.80 10.68 -8.81
N ARG A 102 -19.94 10.58 -10.13
CA ARG A 102 -20.78 11.52 -10.89
C ARG A 102 -22.25 11.40 -10.45
N ALA A 103 -22.78 12.46 -9.84
CA ALA A 103 -24.22 12.58 -9.60
C ALA A 103 -24.93 12.85 -10.94
N PHE A 104 -26.08 12.20 -11.17
CA PHE A 104 -26.96 12.36 -12.36
C PHE A 104 -26.52 11.68 -13.68
N SER A 105 -25.59 10.72 -13.66
CA SER A 105 -25.49 9.77 -14.76
C SER A 105 -26.18 8.45 -14.37
N ASN A 106 -27.00 7.89 -15.27
CA ASN A 106 -27.40 6.47 -15.26
C ASN A 106 -26.20 5.51 -15.41
N GLU A 107 -24.98 6.00 -15.17
CA GLU A 107 -23.70 5.36 -15.35
C GLU A 107 -23.00 5.30 -13.98
N PRO A 108 -22.95 4.12 -13.34
CA PRO A 108 -22.20 3.91 -12.09
C PRO A 108 -20.66 3.89 -12.26
N THR A 109 -20.13 4.20 -13.45
CA THR A 109 -18.70 4.13 -13.77
C THR A 109 -18.22 5.49 -14.29
N GLY A 110 -17.80 6.35 -13.37
CA GLY A 110 -17.23 7.65 -13.68
C GLY A 110 -16.91 8.33 -12.36
N PHE A 111 -15.67 8.25 -11.94
CA PHE A 111 -15.16 9.08 -10.86
C PHE A 111 -14.62 10.35 -11.50
N MET A 112 -15.11 11.50 -11.05
CA MET A 112 -14.55 12.81 -11.41
C MET A 112 -13.82 13.38 -10.22
N PRO A 113 -12.82 14.26 -10.43
CA PRO A 113 -12.24 15.03 -9.34
C PRO A 113 -13.36 15.73 -8.57
N ALA A 114 -13.30 15.63 -7.25
CA ALA A 114 -14.20 16.32 -6.34
C ALA A 114 -13.78 17.79 -6.23
N ASP A 115 -14.73 18.66 -5.91
CA ASP A 115 -14.40 20.05 -5.59
C ASP A 115 -13.73 20.11 -4.22
N ASN A 116 -12.62 20.83 -4.10
CA ASN A 116 -11.99 21.08 -2.81
C ASN A 116 -12.67 22.25 -2.10
N LEU A 117 -13.53 21.94 -1.14
CA LEU A 117 -14.24 22.93 -0.33
C LEU A 117 -13.50 23.28 0.98
N HIS A 118 -12.25 22.83 1.14
CA HIS A 118 -11.46 23.07 2.34
C HIS A 118 -10.81 24.46 2.32
N LYS A 119 -10.63 25.02 3.51
CA LYS A 119 -9.92 26.28 3.76
C LYS A 119 -8.92 26.09 4.89
N ASP A 120 -7.75 26.70 4.78
CA ASP A 120 -6.69 26.67 5.81
C ASP A 120 -6.38 25.25 6.26
N THR A 121 -6.13 24.36 5.29
CA THR A 121 -6.04 22.91 5.51
C THR A 121 -4.75 22.33 4.96
N LEU A 122 -4.05 21.57 5.80
CA LEU A 122 -2.84 20.87 5.42
C LEU A 122 -3.17 19.42 5.01
N PHE A 123 -2.78 19.05 3.79
CA PHE A 123 -2.85 17.69 3.29
C PHE A 123 -1.48 17.03 3.45
N ILE A 124 -1.44 15.86 4.07
CA ILE A 124 -0.20 15.09 4.27
C ILE A 124 -0.37 13.74 3.61
N VAL A 125 0.50 13.41 2.66
CA VAL A 125 0.46 12.17 1.88
C VAL A 125 1.67 11.31 2.19
N ASP A 126 1.47 10.17 2.84
CA ASP A 126 2.52 9.18 3.09
C ASP A 126 2.62 8.12 1.97
N GLU A 127 3.75 7.42 1.91
CA GLU A 127 4.10 6.44 0.88
C GLU A 127 3.99 7.03 -0.55
N ALA A 128 4.41 8.29 -0.72
CA ALA A 128 4.38 8.98 -2.02
C ALA A 128 5.24 8.28 -3.10
N SER A 129 6.15 7.36 -2.70
CA SER A 129 6.87 6.46 -3.61
C SER A 129 5.95 5.63 -4.49
N MET A 130 4.71 5.37 -4.10
CA MET A 130 3.74 4.57 -4.88
C MET A 130 2.85 5.39 -5.82
N ILE A 131 2.92 6.72 -5.79
CA ILE A 131 2.05 7.58 -6.61
C ILE A 131 2.58 7.61 -8.04
N ALA A 132 1.89 6.90 -8.93
CA ALA A 132 2.16 6.91 -10.38
C ALA A 132 1.47 8.10 -11.06
N ASN A 133 2.04 8.55 -12.18
CA ASN A 133 1.40 9.51 -13.09
C ASN A 133 0.93 8.89 -14.42
N GLU A 134 0.67 7.57 -14.42
CA GLU A 134 0.20 6.81 -15.58
C GLU A 134 -1.01 5.94 -15.21
N GLY A 135 -2.07 6.01 -16.02
CA GLY A 135 -3.33 5.31 -15.77
C GLY A 135 -3.24 3.82 -16.08
N LEU A 136 -2.95 3.01 -15.05
CA LEU A 136 -2.80 1.55 -15.18
C LEU A 136 -4.11 0.76 -14.98
N ASP A 137 -5.17 1.37 -14.45
CA ASP A 137 -6.41 0.68 -14.11
C ASP A 137 -7.49 0.77 -15.20
N SER A 138 -8.25 -0.31 -15.36
CA SER A 138 -9.39 -0.42 -16.31
C SER A 138 -10.54 0.56 -15.99
N PHE A 139 -10.54 1.16 -14.80
CA PHE A 139 -11.42 2.26 -14.42
C PHE A 139 -10.60 3.55 -14.40
N VAL A 140 -10.82 4.43 -15.37
CA VAL A 140 -10.19 5.74 -15.41
C VAL A 140 -10.85 6.63 -14.35
N PHE A 141 -10.10 6.97 -13.30
CA PHE A 141 -10.47 8.02 -12.37
C PHE A 141 -10.02 9.36 -12.90
N GLY A 142 -10.89 10.38 -12.85
CA GLY A 142 -10.55 11.74 -13.24
C GLY A 142 -9.82 11.83 -14.57
N SER A 143 -8.60 12.37 -14.55
CA SER A 143 -7.75 12.50 -15.75
C SER A 143 -6.99 11.21 -16.12
N GLY A 144 -6.98 10.21 -15.24
CA GLY A 144 -6.14 9.02 -15.32
C GLY A 144 -4.74 9.22 -14.74
N ARG A 145 -4.48 10.38 -14.13
CA ARG A 145 -3.18 10.80 -13.59
C ARG A 145 -3.34 11.24 -12.14
N LEU A 146 -3.00 10.33 -11.22
CA LEU A 146 -3.29 10.52 -9.80
C LEU A 146 -2.54 11.73 -9.20
N LEU A 147 -1.29 11.96 -9.61
CA LEU A 147 -0.49 13.08 -9.12
C LEU A 147 -1.06 14.42 -9.60
N ASP A 148 -1.38 14.53 -10.89
CA ASP A 148 -2.02 15.72 -11.48
C ASP A 148 -3.33 16.06 -10.75
N ASP A 149 -4.20 15.06 -10.58
CA ASP A 149 -5.51 15.22 -9.93
C ASP A 149 -5.36 15.60 -8.44
N LEU A 150 -4.37 15.05 -7.73
CA LEU A 150 -4.09 15.38 -6.33
C LEU A 150 -3.64 16.84 -6.18
N ILE A 151 -2.69 17.28 -7.00
CA ILE A 151 -2.17 18.66 -6.97
C ILE A 151 -3.31 19.63 -7.29
N GLN A 152 -4.04 19.38 -8.38
CA GLN A 152 -5.18 20.22 -8.76
C GLN A 152 -6.24 20.27 -7.64
N TYR A 153 -6.56 19.14 -7.02
CA TYR A 153 -7.50 19.10 -5.91
C TYR A 153 -7.02 19.98 -4.76
N VAL A 154 -5.79 19.76 -4.24
CA VAL A 154 -5.30 20.47 -3.06
C VAL A 154 -5.25 21.98 -3.30
N TYR A 155 -4.68 22.44 -4.42
CA TYR A 155 -4.50 23.87 -4.69
C TYR A 155 -5.74 24.56 -5.29
N SER A 156 -6.82 23.83 -5.57
CA SER A 156 -8.14 24.43 -5.81
C SER A 156 -8.85 24.92 -4.54
N GLY A 157 -8.37 24.49 -3.36
CA GLY A 157 -8.88 24.94 -2.06
C GLY A 157 -8.21 26.24 -1.59
N GLU A 158 -8.86 26.97 -0.68
CA GLU A 158 -8.35 28.26 -0.19
C GLU A 158 -7.27 28.05 0.88
N ASN A 159 -6.07 28.61 0.68
CA ASN A 159 -4.94 28.49 1.60
C ASN A 159 -4.66 27.03 2.04
N CYS A 160 -4.79 26.09 1.11
CA CYS A 160 -4.45 24.69 1.34
C CYS A 160 -2.98 24.43 0.99
N ARG A 161 -2.34 23.49 1.71
CA ARG A 161 -0.93 23.12 1.50
C ARG A 161 -0.77 21.62 1.43
N LEU A 162 0.30 21.18 0.77
CA LEU A 162 0.62 19.77 0.59
C LEU A 162 1.98 19.41 1.18
N ILE A 163 2.01 18.33 1.96
CA ILE A 163 3.22 17.60 2.32
C ILE A 163 3.19 16.26 1.58
N LEU A 164 4.20 16.00 0.77
CA LEU A 164 4.46 14.68 0.20
C LEU A 164 5.61 14.05 0.96
N MET A 165 5.44 12.83 1.44
CA MET A 165 6.49 12.11 2.14
C MET A 165 6.66 10.68 1.62
N GLY A 166 7.90 10.22 1.59
CA GLY A 166 8.20 8.88 1.12
C GLY A 166 9.67 8.51 1.22
N ASP A 167 9.96 7.29 0.77
CA ASP A 167 11.28 6.69 0.82
C ASP A 167 11.80 6.43 -0.59
N VAL A 168 12.84 7.15 -0.98
CA VAL A 168 13.44 7.07 -2.32
C VAL A 168 14.22 5.78 -2.55
N ALA A 169 14.48 4.96 -1.52
CA ALA A 169 15.14 3.66 -1.67
C ALA A 169 14.15 2.50 -1.81
N GLN A 170 12.85 2.73 -1.56
CA GLN A 170 11.82 1.74 -1.84
C GLN A 170 11.59 1.57 -3.36
N LEU A 171 10.82 0.55 -3.71
CA LEU A 171 10.36 0.31 -5.07
C LEU A 171 9.55 1.54 -5.58
N PRO A 172 9.85 2.03 -6.80
CA PRO A 172 9.03 3.04 -7.46
C PRO A 172 7.65 2.46 -7.85
N PRO A 173 6.74 3.28 -8.41
CA PRO A 173 5.50 2.77 -8.96
C PRO A 173 5.77 1.71 -10.04
N VAL A 174 4.88 0.75 -10.18
CA VAL A 174 5.06 -0.39 -11.12
C VAL A 174 5.25 0.15 -12.54
N MET A 175 6.21 -0.41 -13.28
CA MET A 175 6.63 0.01 -14.63
C MET A 175 7.38 1.36 -14.70
N GLN A 176 7.73 1.97 -13.57
CA GLN A 176 8.50 3.21 -13.52
C GLN A 176 9.85 2.98 -12.85
N THR A 177 10.85 3.79 -13.22
CA THR A 177 12.20 3.74 -12.63
C THR A 177 12.33 4.64 -11.41
N GLU A 178 11.50 5.69 -11.33
CA GLU A 178 11.45 6.64 -10.22
C GLU A 178 10.00 7.05 -9.90
N SER A 179 9.78 7.56 -8.69
CA SER A 179 8.49 8.11 -8.30
C SER A 179 8.38 9.57 -8.73
N PRO A 180 7.40 9.95 -9.57
CA PRO A 180 7.21 11.34 -9.97
C PRO A 180 6.82 12.23 -8.78
N ALA A 181 6.14 11.68 -7.76
CA ALA A 181 5.77 12.39 -6.55
C ALA A 181 6.94 12.62 -5.57
N LEU A 182 8.08 11.95 -5.78
CA LEU A 182 9.32 12.16 -5.02
C LEU A 182 10.40 12.89 -5.82
N ASN A 183 10.12 13.30 -7.06
CA ASN A 183 11.04 14.05 -7.92
C ASN A 183 10.77 15.57 -7.81
N PRO A 184 11.68 16.37 -7.24
CA PRO A 184 11.48 17.81 -7.08
C PRO A 184 11.28 18.57 -8.38
N GLU A 185 11.93 18.16 -9.48
CA GLU A 185 11.82 18.84 -10.77
C GLU A 185 10.43 18.65 -11.39
N ILE A 186 9.87 17.44 -11.27
CA ILE A 186 8.50 17.16 -11.70
C ILE A 186 7.51 18.00 -10.88
N LEU A 187 7.71 18.09 -9.56
CA LEU A 187 6.84 18.88 -8.68
C LEU A 187 6.92 20.40 -8.97
N ARG A 188 8.11 20.93 -9.26
CA ARG A 188 8.29 22.33 -9.71
C ARG A 188 7.62 22.60 -11.05
N GLY A 189 7.48 21.57 -11.90
CA GLY A 189 6.75 21.64 -13.17
C GLY A 189 5.27 22.00 -13.04
N TYR A 190 4.66 21.83 -11.85
CA TYR A 190 3.30 22.31 -11.54
C TYR A 190 3.26 23.77 -11.08
N ASN A 191 4.35 24.53 -11.29
CA ASN A 191 4.53 25.90 -10.80
C ASN A 191 4.52 26.03 -9.27
N LEU A 192 4.83 24.95 -8.54
CA LEU A 192 4.89 24.93 -7.09
C LEU A 192 6.27 25.34 -6.57
N GLN A 193 6.29 26.07 -5.45
CA GLN A 193 7.51 26.26 -4.65
C GLN A 193 7.77 25.02 -3.80
N VAL A 194 8.80 24.25 -4.14
CA VAL A 194 9.11 22.96 -3.48
C VAL A 194 10.16 23.15 -2.38
N TRP A 195 9.72 22.97 -1.13
CA TRP A 195 10.57 22.89 0.05
C TRP A 195 11.02 21.44 0.25
N GLU A 196 12.29 21.19 0.52
CA GLU A 196 12.82 19.84 0.66
C GLU A 196 13.34 19.57 2.07
N ILE A 197 12.97 18.41 2.61
CA ILE A 197 13.54 17.84 3.84
C ILE A 197 14.11 16.46 3.49
N ALA A 198 15.33 16.18 3.93
CA ALA A 198 15.97 14.87 3.80
C ALA A 198 16.34 14.32 5.19
N LEU A 199 15.71 13.22 5.59
CA LEU A 199 16.03 12.50 6.83
C LEU A 199 16.87 11.28 6.50
N THR A 200 18.16 11.34 6.84
CA THR A 200 19.17 10.32 6.54
C THR A 200 19.66 9.59 7.77
N GLN A 201 19.67 10.27 8.92
CA GLN A 201 20.13 9.74 10.20
C GLN A 201 19.11 8.74 10.77
N VAL A 202 19.56 7.51 11.03
CA VAL A 202 18.75 6.46 11.66
C VAL A 202 18.68 6.71 13.17
N VAL A 203 17.52 6.47 13.79
CA VAL A 203 17.29 6.68 15.22
C VAL A 203 18.08 5.66 16.06
N ARG A 204 18.92 6.10 16.99
CA ARG A 204 19.89 5.26 17.75
C ARG A 204 19.34 3.97 18.39
N GLN A 205 18.06 3.90 18.71
CA GLN A 205 17.42 2.69 19.25
C GLN A 205 17.38 1.53 18.25
N SER A 206 17.66 1.78 16.97
CA SER A 206 17.72 0.77 15.92
C SER A 206 19.11 0.15 15.71
N GLU A 207 20.15 0.58 16.45
CA GLU A 207 21.52 0.06 16.23
C GLU A 207 21.63 -1.44 16.50
N ASP A 208 20.76 -1.98 17.36
CA ASP A 208 20.69 -3.43 17.66
C ASP A 208 19.83 -4.23 16.66
N SER A 209 19.16 -3.56 15.71
CA SER A 209 18.28 -4.21 14.74
C SER A 209 19.03 -4.66 13.49
N GLY A 210 19.06 -5.96 13.24
CA GLY A 210 19.61 -6.57 12.03
C GLY A 210 18.82 -6.19 10.79
N ILE A 211 17.50 -5.97 10.92
CA ILE A 211 16.65 -5.50 9.82
C ILE A 211 17.12 -4.12 9.36
N LEU A 212 17.21 -3.16 10.30
CA LEU A 212 17.59 -1.78 9.97
C LEU A 212 19.06 -1.65 9.61
N PHE A 213 19.95 -2.44 10.23
CA PHE A 213 21.36 -2.52 9.87
C PHE A 213 21.54 -2.93 8.41
N ASN A 214 20.95 -4.07 8.00
CA ASN A 214 21.08 -4.56 6.63
C ASN A 214 20.33 -3.67 5.63
N ALA A 215 19.14 -3.16 5.97
CA ALA A 215 18.41 -2.21 5.11
C ALA A 215 19.22 -0.92 4.87
N THR A 216 19.90 -0.41 5.91
CA THR A 216 20.79 0.76 5.80
C THR A 216 21.93 0.50 4.83
N ARG A 217 22.58 -0.67 4.90
CA ARG A 217 23.65 -1.04 3.96
C ARG A 217 23.16 -1.13 2.51
N LEU A 218 22.00 -1.75 2.28
CA LEU A 218 21.40 -1.84 0.93
C LEU A 218 21.15 -0.45 0.35
N ARG A 219 20.57 0.42 1.16
CA ARG A 219 20.31 1.81 0.78
C ARG A 219 21.59 2.60 0.53
N ASP A 220 22.58 2.49 1.39
CA ASP A 220 23.83 3.25 1.26
C ASP A 220 24.59 2.80 0.00
N ALA A 221 24.51 1.51 -0.36
CA ALA A 221 25.02 1.01 -1.63
C ALA A 221 24.29 1.61 -2.84
N LEU A 222 22.95 1.72 -2.80
CA LEU A 222 22.17 2.43 -3.82
C LEU A 222 22.58 3.90 -3.93
N ARG A 223 22.71 4.60 -2.80
CA ARG A 223 23.04 6.02 -2.75
C ARG A 223 24.43 6.33 -3.28
N ASN A 224 25.39 5.48 -2.97
CA ASN A 224 26.80 5.67 -3.32
C ASN A 224 27.16 4.99 -4.65
N HIS A 225 26.20 4.39 -5.35
CA HIS A 225 26.41 3.62 -6.58
C HIS A 225 27.46 2.49 -6.42
N THR A 226 27.45 1.83 -5.26
CA THR A 226 28.35 0.70 -4.93
C THR A 226 27.58 -0.62 -4.87
N VAL A 227 26.60 -0.78 -5.76
CA VAL A 227 25.77 -1.98 -5.87
C VAL A 227 26.63 -3.14 -6.37
N GLU A 228 26.57 -4.26 -5.65
CA GLU A 228 27.23 -5.50 -6.03
C GLU A 228 26.24 -6.44 -6.72
N ILE A 229 26.75 -7.48 -7.38
CA ILE A 229 25.91 -8.52 -7.98
C ILE A 229 25.08 -9.18 -6.87
N PHE A 230 25.72 -9.60 -5.77
CA PHE A 230 25.06 -10.19 -4.62
C PHE A 230 25.22 -9.29 -3.38
N PRO A 231 24.15 -8.63 -2.89
CA PRO A 231 24.22 -7.88 -1.64
C PRO A 231 24.64 -8.78 -0.47
N LYS A 232 25.75 -8.42 0.18
CA LYS A 232 26.25 -9.11 1.36
C LYS A 232 25.50 -8.68 2.62
N LEU A 233 24.82 -9.65 3.22
CA LEU A 233 23.99 -9.50 4.41
C LEU A 233 24.71 -10.07 5.63
N GLN A 234 24.71 -9.30 6.70
CA GLN A 234 25.23 -9.74 7.99
C GLN A 234 24.10 -10.40 8.79
N LEU A 235 24.20 -11.71 9.02
CA LEU A 235 23.19 -12.48 9.75
C LEU A 235 23.48 -12.61 11.24
N LYS A 236 24.76 -12.54 11.63
CA LYS A 236 25.21 -12.78 13.01
C LYS A 236 25.16 -11.50 13.82
N GLY A 237 24.82 -11.64 15.10
CA GLY A 237 24.79 -10.54 16.08
C GLY A 237 23.42 -9.86 16.23
N PHE A 238 22.38 -10.40 15.58
CA PHE A 238 21.03 -9.84 15.60
C PHE A 238 20.01 -10.89 16.04
N SER A 239 19.00 -10.47 16.80
CA SER A 239 17.90 -11.34 17.23
C SER A 239 16.68 -11.28 16.32
N ASP A 240 16.57 -10.25 15.47
CA ASP A 240 15.42 -9.92 14.64
C ASP A 240 15.60 -10.26 13.14
N PHE A 241 16.73 -10.86 12.77
CA PHE A 241 17.10 -11.10 11.37
C PHE A 241 17.75 -12.47 11.22
N THR A 242 16.99 -13.46 10.75
CA THR A 242 17.41 -14.88 10.79
C THR A 242 17.20 -15.59 9.46
N LYS A 243 18.13 -16.46 9.07
CA LYS A 243 17.95 -17.39 7.95
C LYS A 243 17.15 -18.61 8.42
N VAL A 244 16.17 -19.04 7.62
CA VAL A 244 15.34 -20.23 7.87
C VAL A 244 15.40 -21.16 6.67
N ASN A 245 15.59 -22.44 6.91
CA ASN A 245 15.61 -23.46 5.86
C ASN A 245 14.20 -23.98 5.56
N GLY A 246 14.03 -24.58 4.37
CA GLY A 246 12.71 -25.03 3.91
C GLY A 246 12.06 -26.13 4.75
N ASP A 247 12.84 -26.91 5.50
CA ASP A 247 12.40 -27.94 6.43
C ASP A 247 11.86 -27.37 7.75
N GLU A 248 12.43 -26.27 8.23
CA GLU A 248 12.00 -25.55 9.45
C GLU A 248 10.86 -24.56 9.19
N LEU A 249 10.68 -24.14 7.93
CA LEU A 249 9.75 -23.09 7.54
C LEU A 249 8.32 -23.28 8.06
N ILE A 250 7.79 -24.50 7.99
CA ILE A 250 6.40 -24.79 8.42
C ILE A 250 6.26 -24.55 9.93
N GLU A 251 7.24 -25.00 10.71
CA GLU A 251 7.26 -24.86 12.16
C GLU A 251 7.42 -23.39 12.57
N GLU A 252 8.32 -22.65 11.92
CA GLU A 252 8.53 -21.23 12.19
C GLU A 252 7.29 -20.38 11.86
N VAL A 253 6.64 -20.62 10.72
CA VAL A 253 5.39 -19.91 10.38
C VAL A 253 4.27 -20.26 11.37
N SER A 254 4.13 -21.54 11.74
CA SER A 254 3.12 -21.96 12.73
C SER A 254 3.37 -21.35 14.11
N SER A 255 4.65 -21.22 14.50
CA SER A 255 5.07 -20.60 15.76
C SER A 255 4.78 -19.10 15.76
N ALA A 256 5.10 -18.39 14.68
CA ALA A 256 4.77 -16.98 14.51
C ALA A 256 3.24 -16.74 14.55
N TYR A 257 2.46 -17.57 13.87
CA TYR A 257 0.98 -17.51 13.91
C TYR A 257 0.43 -17.73 15.32
N SER A 258 1.01 -18.65 16.09
CA SER A 258 0.55 -18.95 17.45
C SER A 258 0.95 -17.89 18.46
N ARG A 259 2.14 -17.30 18.29
CA ARG A 259 2.71 -16.30 19.20
C ARG A 259 2.13 -14.91 18.98
N ASP A 260 2.09 -14.46 17.73
CA ASP A 260 1.79 -13.06 17.38
C ASP A 260 0.49 -12.92 16.57
N GLY A 261 -0.05 -14.03 16.08
CA GLY A 261 -1.24 -14.04 15.24
C GLY A 261 -0.94 -14.01 13.75
N MET A 262 -1.89 -14.53 12.98
CA MET A 262 -1.79 -14.56 11.52
C MET A 262 -1.80 -13.15 10.92
N GLU A 263 -2.49 -12.20 11.55
CA GLU A 263 -2.60 -10.82 11.06
C GLU A 263 -1.28 -10.07 11.08
N GLU A 264 -0.41 -10.44 12.02
CA GLU A 264 0.93 -9.87 12.24
C GLU A 264 2.04 -10.66 11.55
N THR A 265 1.70 -11.66 10.74
CA THR A 265 2.68 -12.52 10.07
C THR A 265 2.39 -12.62 8.58
N MET A 266 3.35 -12.24 7.74
CA MET A 266 3.20 -12.20 6.29
C MET A 266 4.35 -12.92 5.59
N ILE A 267 4.04 -13.68 4.53
CA ILE A 267 5.07 -14.18 3.61
C ILE A 267 5.17 -13.22 2.42
N ILE A 268 6.38 -12.77 2.12
CA ILE A 268 6.67 -11.92 0.96
C ILE A 268 7.48 -12.73 -0.04
N SER A 269 7.02 -12.77 -1.29
CA SER A 269 7.71 -13.44 -2.39
C SER A 269 7.99 -12.51 -3.56
N ARG A 270 8.89 -12.92 -4.45
CA ARG A 270 9.21 -12.15 -5.67
C ARG A 270 8.10 -12.19 -6.72
N SER A 271 7.47 -13.35 -6.91
CA SER A 271 6.47 -13.57 -7.96
C SER A 271 5.10 -14.02 -7.44
N ASN A 272 4.06 -13.75 -8.24
CA ASN A 272 2.69 -14.19 -7.96
C ASN A 272 2.60 -15.72 -7.92
N LYS A 273 3.30 -16.42 -8.82
CA LYS A 273 3.37 -17.89 -8.82
C LYS A 273 3.88 -18.43 -7.49
N ARG A 274 4.97 -17.85 -6.95
CA ARG A 274 5.50 -18.24 -5.63
C ARG A 274 4.51 -17.90 -4.52
N ALA A 275 3.86 -16.73 -4.56
CA ALA A 275 2.83 -16.38 -3.59
C ALA A 275 1.67 -17.40 -3.60
N THR A 276 1.19 -17.83 -4.77
CA THR A 276 0.15 -18.87 -4.89
C THR A 276 0.60 -20.19 -4.27
N ILE A 277 1.84 -20.62 -4.51
CA ILE A 277 2.42 -21.84 -3.91
C ILE A 277 2.44 -21.74 -2.37
N TYR A 278 2.94 -20.63 -1.82
CA TYR A 278 2.95 -20.42 -0.37
C TYR A 278 1.55 -20.41 0.21
N ASN A 279 0.62 -19.68 -0.42
CA ASN A 279 -0.76 -19.60 0.04
C ASN A 279 -1.41 -20.98 0.13
N ASN A 280 -1.28 -21.81 -0.91
CA ASN A 280 -1.79 -23.19 -0.88
C ASN A 280 -1.05 -24.05 0.14
N GLY A 281 0.27 -23.89 0.28
CA GLY A 281 1.08 -24.60 1.27
C GLY A 281 0.64 -24.31 2.71
N ILE A 282 0.45 -23.03 3.04
CA ILE A 282 -0.03 -22.59 4.37
C ILE A 282 -1.43 -23.13 4.64
N ARG A 283 -2.35 -22.97 3.69
CA ARG A 283 -3.72 -23.49 3.82
C ARG A 283 -3.72 -24.99 4.12
N ASN A 284 -2.99 -25.77 3.34
CA ASN A 284 -3.09 -27.22 3.40
C ASN A 284 -2.27 -27.81 4.56
N ARG A 285 -1.09 -27.25 4.84
CA ARG A 285 -0.13 -27.84 5.80
C ARG A 285 -0.15 -27.21 7.18
N ILE A 286 -0.51 -25.93 7.29
CA ILE A 286 -0.53 -25.21 8.57
C ILE A 286 -1.97 -25.06 9.07
N LEU A 287 -2.89 -24.69 8.17
CA LEU A 287 -4.30 -24.45 8.53
C LEU A 287 -5.19 -25.68 8.31
N TYR A 288 -4.65 -26.77 7.74
CA TYR A 288 -5.36 -28.02 7.45
C TYR A 288 -6.68 -27.83 6.69
N ARG A 289 -6.68 -26.93 5.69
CA ARG A 289 -7.84 -26.64 4.83
C ARG A 289 -7.73 -27.40 3.52
N GLU A 290 -8.57 -28.40 3.33
CA GLU A 290 -8.59 -29.22 2.11
C GLU A 290 -9.50 -28.65 1.02
N GLU A 291 -10.56 -27.93 1.40
CA GLU A 291 -11.49 -27.33 0.45
C GLU A 291 -10.81 -26.22 -0.34
N GLU A 292 -11.33 -25.92 -1.54
CA GLU A 292 -10.84 -24.78 -2.32
C GLU A 292 -11.04 -23.47 -1.56
N LEU A 293 -12.13 -23.29 -0.81
CA LEU A 293 -12.40 -22.10 -0.02
C LEU A 293 -13.13 -22.50 1.27
N SER A 294 -12.64 -22.02 2.41
CA SER A 294 -13.19 -22.35 3.73
C SER A 294 -13.44 -21.09 4.56
N SER A 295 -14.33 -21.23 5.54
CA SER A 295 -14.54 -20.18 6.53
C SER A 295 -13.24 -19.92 7.31
N GLY A 296 -12.96 -18.66 7.58
CA GLY A 296 -11.71 -18.16 8.15
C GLY A 296 -10.59 -17.94 7.12
N ASP A 297 -10.81 -18.13 5.82
CA ASP A 297 -9.83 -17.76 4.80
C ASP A 297 -9.57 -16.26 4.76
N ARG A 298 -8.31 -15.90 4.54
CA ARG A 298 -7.89 -14.51 4.34
C ARG A 298 -7.67 -14.29 2.86
N LEU A 299 -8.44 -13.37 2.29
CA LEU A 299 -8.40 -13.06 0.88
C LEU A 299 -7.97 -11.60 0.68
N MET A 300 -7.15 -11.35 -0.32
CA MET A 300 -6.76 -10.03 -0.77
C MET A 300 -7.55 -9.70 -2.04
N VAL A 301 -8.20 -8.55 -2.04
CA VAL A 301 -8.92 -8.01 -3.19
C VAL A 301 -7.92 -7.61 -4.27
N ALA A 302 -8.09 -8.12 -5.49
CA ALA A 302 -7.15 -7.92 -6.59
C ALA A 302 -7.45 -6.67 -7.44
N LYS A 303 -8.69 -6.18 -7.42
CA LYS A 303 -9.16 -4.99 -8.16
C LYS A 303 -10.22 -4.25 -7.35
N ASN A 304 -10.29 -2.93 -7.54
CA ASN A 304 -11.32 -2.10 -6.91
C ASN A 304 -12.73 -2.59 -7.32
N ASN A 305 -13.67 -2.58 -6.39
CA ASN A 305 -15.07 -2.95 -6.63
C ASN A 305 -16.02 -1.97 -5.94
N TYR A 306 -16.98 -1.43 -6.69
CA TYR A 306 -17.93 -0.40 -6.24
C TYR A 306 -19.34 -0.92 -6.03
N TYR A 307 -19.61 -2.13 -6.52
CA TYR A 307 -20.97 -2.65 -6.62
C TYR A 307 -21.47 -3.14 -5.27
N TRP A 308 -20.66 -3.93 -4.57
CA TRP A 308 -21.06 -4.61 -3.33
C TRP A 308 -21.19 -3.67 -2.13
N THR A 309 -20.66 -2.44 -2.24
CA THR A 309 -20.72 -1.42 -1.19
C THR A 309 -21.69 -0.28 -1.50
N ALA A 310 -22.42 -0.33 -2.62
CA ALA A 310 -23.27 0.78 -3.06
C ALA A 310 -24.34 1.21 -2.03
N ASN A 311 -24.76 0.30 -1.14
CA ASN A 311 -25.73 0.56 -0.08
C ASN A 311 -25.10 0.64 1.33
N CYS A 312 -23.76 0.59 1.43
CA CYS A 312 -23.03 0.71 2.68
C CYS A 312 -22.68 2.19 2.92
N LYS A 313 -22.99 2.71 4.11
CA LYS A 313 -22.67 4.11 4.45
C LYS A 313 -21.22 4.28 4.91
N GLU A 314 -20.66 3.20 5.43
CA GLU A 314 -19.35 3.14 6.06
C GLU A 314 -18.22 2.97 5.04
N MET A 315 -18.54 2.40 3.88
CA MET A 315 -17.59 1.99 2.85
C MET A 315 -18.09 2.37 1.46
N ASP A 316 -17.33 3.20 0.74
CA ASP A 316 -17.71 3.66 -0.61
C ASP A 316 -17.39 2.60 -1.67
N PHE A 317 -16.27 1.87 -1.50
CA PHE A 317 -15.80 0.83 -2.40
C PHE A 317 -14.83 -0.12 -1.70
N ILE A 318 -14.68 -1.32 -2.24
CA ILE A 318 -13.70 -2.33 -1.85
C ILE A 318 -12.40 -2.05 -2.61
N ALA A 319 -11.29 -1.82 -1.91
CA ALA A 319 -10.05 -1.38 -2.53
C ALA A 319 -9.13 -2.56 -2.93
N ASN A 320 -8.35 -2.39 -4.01
CA ASN A 320 -7.27 -3.29 -4.37
C ASN A 320 -6.23 -3.36 -3.23
N GLY A 321 -5.84 -4.57 -2.85
CA GLY A 321 -4.91 -4.85 -1.76
C GLY A 321 -5.56 -4.95 -0.37
N GLU A 322 -6.86 -4.66 -0.26
CA GLU A 322 -7.63 -4.84 0.98
C GLU A 322 -7.75 -6.31 1.34
N ILE A 323 -7.57 -6.64 2.62
CA ILE A 323 -7.65 -8.01 3.13
C ILE A 323 -9.00 -8.20 3.82
N ILE A 324 -9.74 -9.20 3.38
CA ILE A 324 -11.02 -9.63 3.95
C ILE A 324 -10.88 -11.02 4.56
N GLN A 325 -11.67 -11.29 5.59
CA GLN A 325 -11.80 -12.62 6.15
C GLN A 325 -13.13 -13.24 5.73
N VAL A 326 -13.08 -14.46 5.18
CA VAL A 326 -14.29 -15.23 4.86
C VAL A 326 -14.95 -15.65 6.16
N MET A 327 -16.15 -15.17 6.44
CA MET A 327 -16.91 -15.59 7.62
C MET A 327 -17.74 -16.82 7.31
N ARG A 328 -18.35 -16.86 6.13
CA ARG A 328 -19.19 -17.97 5.66
C ARG A 328 -19.08 -18.11 4.15
N VAL A 329 -19.03 -19.36 3.69
CA VAL A 329 -19.21 -19.73 2.27
C VAL A 329 -20.63 -20.25 2.11
N ARG A 330 -21.44 -19.63 1.25
CA ARG A 330 -22.87 -19.96 1.09
C ARG A 330 -23.11 -20.94 -0.05
N ARG A 331 -22.81 -20.50 -1.28
CA ARG A 331 -23.04 -21.28 -2.49
C ARG A 331 -21.88 -21.09 -3.44
N VAL A 332 -21.43 -22.20 -4.03
CA VAL A 332 -20.51 -22.21 -5.16
C VAL A 332 -21.30 -22.51 -6.43
N THR A 333 -21.06 -21.73 -7.49
CA THR A 333 -21.75 -21.88 -8.78
C THR A 333 -20.76 -21.81 -9.92
N GLU A 334 -20.95 -22.67 -10.92
CA GLU A 334 -20.23 -22.60 -12.19
C GLU A 334 -21.16 -22.00 -13.26
N MET A 335 -20.75 -20.88 -13.85
CA MET A 335 -21.52 -20.14 -14.86
C MET A 335 -20.57 -19.41 -15.81
N TYR A 336 -20.94 -19.24 -17.07
CA TYR A 336 -20.11 -18.57 -18.09
C TYR A 336 -18.72 -19.20 -18.31
N GLY A 337 -18.51 -20.44 -17.84
CA GLY A 337 -17.21 -21.11 -17.82
C GLY A 337 -16.27 -20.61 -16.71
N PHE A 338 -16.81 -20.03 -15.64
CA PHE A 338 -16.12 -19.55 -14.44
C PHE A 338 -16.80 -20.06 -13.18
N ARG A 339 -16.08 -20.08 -12.07
CA ARG A 339 -16.52 -20.57 -10.76
C ARG A 339 -16.62 -19.39 -9.79
N PHE A 340 -17.79 -19.24 -9.20
CA PHE A 340 -18.12 -18.15 -8.28
C PHE A 340 -18.45 -18.71 -6.91
N ALA A 341 -18.19 -17.92 -5.86
CA ALA A 341 -18.71 -18.20 -4.53
C ALA A 341 -19.41 -16.98 -3.96
N ASP A 342 -20.60 -17.21 -3.40
CA ASP A 342 -21.29 -16.24 -2.55
C ASP A 342 -20.77 -16.40 -1.12
N ILE A 343 -20.17 -15.33 -0.58
CA ILE A 343 -19.57 -15.35 0.75
C ILE A 343 -20.09 -14.20 1.60
N THR A 344 -20.06 -14.38 2.91
CA THR A 344 -20.08 -13.28 3.88
C THR A 344 -18.64 -12.99 4.26
N ALA A 345 -18.18 -11.77 4.02
CA ALA A 345 -16.80 -11.35 4.25
C ALA A 345 -16.73 -10.25 5.31
N ARG A 346 -15.83 -10.42 6.29
CA ARG A 346 -15.52 -9.40 7.29
C ARG A 346 -14.36 -8.53 6.83
N PHE A 347 -14.61 -7.23 6.78
CA PHE A 347 -13.62 -6.20 6.56
C PHE A 347 -13.06 -5.76 7.91
N GLN A 348 -11.84 -6.18 8.21
CA GLN A 348 -11.21 -6.01 9.53
C GLN A 348 -11.12 -4.53 9.93
N ASP A 349 -10.98 -3.63 8.96
CA ASP A 349 -10.77 -2.20 9.21
C ASP A 349 -12.06 -1.43 9.53
N TYR A 350 -13.21 -2.00 9.19
CA TYR A 350 -14.53 -1.37 9.38
C TYR A 350 -15.39 -2.12 10.39
N ASP A 351 -14.89 -3.25 10.92
CA ASP A 351 -15.67 -4.24 11.68
C ASP A 351 -17.04 -4.51 11.03
N LEU A 352 -17.01 -4.67 9.71
CA LEU A 352 -18.18 -4.75 8.86
C LEU A 352 -18.23 -6.09 8.14
N GLU A 353 -19.38 -6.74 8.16
CA GLU A 353 -19.66 -7.93 7.36
C GLU A 353 -20.49 -7.56 6.13
N ILE A 354 -20.01 -7.94 4.95
CA ILE A 354 -20.68 -7.71 3.67
C ILE A 354 -20.86 -9.04 2.95
N ASP A 355 -22.07 -9.29 2.45
CA ASP A 355 -22.33 -10.38 1.51
C ASP A 355 -21.87 -9.97 0.11
N LEU A 356 -20.97 -10.75 -0.49
CA LEU A 356 -20.42 -10.47 -1.81
C LEU A 356 -20.15 -11.75 -2.62
N LYS A 357 -20.09 -11.60 -3.94
CA LYS A 357 -19.71 -12.67 -4.86
C LYS A 357 -18.23 -12.54 -5.22
N ILE A 358 -17.47 -13.61 -5.02
CA ILE A 358 -16.06 -13.70 -5.43
C ILE A 358 -15.86 -14.62 -6.64
N LEU A 359 -14.78 -14.36 -7.38
CA LEU A 359 -14.34 -15.20 -8.49
C LEU A 359 -13.28 -16.20 -7.97
N LEU A 360 -13.58 -17.50 -8.02
CA LEU A 360 -12.68 -18.54 -7.52
C LEU A 360 -11.48 -18.75 -8.46
N ASP A 361 -11.67 -18.56 -9.77
CA ASP A 361 -10.59 -18.75 -10.76
C ASP A 361 -9.42 -17.77 -10.58
N THR A 362 -9.62 -16.64 -9.89
CA THR A 362 -8.51 -15.72 -9.56
C THR A 362 -7.69 -16.16 -8.37
N LEU A 363 -8.15 -17.11 -7.56
CA LEU A 363 -7.41 -17.59 -6.39
C LEU A 363 -6.13 -18.33 -6.80
N GLN A 364 -6.16 -19.01 -7.94
CA GLN A 364 -5.08 -19.89 -8.41
C GLN A 364 -4.28 -19.31 -9.59
N THR A 365 -4.64 -18.14 -10.12
CA THR A 365 -3.91 -17.56 -11.26
C THR A 365 -2.52 -17.06 -10.85
N ASP A 366 -1.55 -17.18 -11.76
CA ASP A 366 -0.21 -16.61 -11.62
C ASP A 366 -0.15 -15.11 -11.95
N SER A 367 -1.25 -14.53 -12.42
CA SER A 367 -1.38 -13.08 -12.67
C SER A 367 -1.82 -12.31 -11.41
N PRO A 368 -1.61 -10.97 -11.34
CA PRO A 368 -2.05 -10.17 -10.20
C PRO A 368 -3.58 -10.11 -10.03
N ALA A 369 -4.31 -10.26 -11.13
CA ALA A 369 -5.76 -10.28 -11.23
C ALA A 369 -6.16 -11.17 -12.43
N LEU A 370 -7.45 -11.33 -12.73
CA LEU A 370 -7.90 -12.13 -13.87
C LEU A 370 -7.22 -11.65 -15.18
N PRO A 371 -6.55 -12.55 -15.94
CA PRO A 371 -5.92 -12.22 -17.21
C PRO A 371 -6.89 -11.55 -18.19
N LYS A 372 -6.38 -10.67 -19.06
CA LYS A 372 -7.21 -9.89 -20.01
C LYS A 372 -8.10 -10.78 -20.87
N GLU A 373 -7.55 -11.84 -21.45
CA GLU A 373 -8.30 -12.78 -22.29
C GLU A 373 -9.49 -13.43 -21.57
N LEU A 374 -9.29 -13.82 -20.30
CA LEU A 374 -10.35 -14.38 -19.46
C LEU A 374 -11.35 -13.31 -19.01
N ASN A 375 -10.89 -12.08 -18.78
CA ASN A 375 -11.76 -10.94 -18.48
C ASN A 375 -12.67 -10.61 -19.66
N ASP A 376 -12.11 -10.56 -20.87
CA ASP A 376 -12.85 -10.32 -22.11
C ASP A 376 -13.85 -11.46 -22.34
N LYS A 377 -13.45 -12.72 -22.13
CA LYS A 377 -14.36 -13.87 -22.19
C LYS A 377 -15.53 -13.71 -21.21
N LEU A 378 -15.25 -13.45 -19.93
CA LEU A 378 -16.28 -13.24 -18.91
C LEU A 378 -17.23 -12.11 -19.31
N PHE A 379 -16.69 -10.99 -19.80
CA PHE A 379 -17.49 -9.85 -20.26
C PHE A 379 -18.42 -10.24 -21.41
N TYR A 380 -17.93 -10.87 -22.47
CA TYR A 380 -18.73 -11.19 -23.64
C TYR A 380 -19.77 -12.29 -23.35
N THR A 381 -19.42 -13.31 -22.55
CA THR A 381 -20.39 -14.37 -22.22
C THR A 381 -21.52 -13.87 -21.31
N ILE A 382 -21.26 -12.92 -20.40
CA ILE A 382 -22.37 -12.28 -19.63
C ILE A 382 -23.17 -11.33 -20.53
N LEU A 383 -22.52 -10.68 -21.51
CA LEU A 383 -23.20 -9.77 -22.45
C LEU A 383 -24.25 -10.50 -23.32
N GLU A 384 -24.05 -11.81 -23.57
CA GLU A 384 -24.99 -12.67 -24.28
C GLU A 384 -26.37 -12.77 -23.58
N ASP A 385 -26.41 -12.71 -22.24
CA ASP A 385 -27.66 -12.71 -21.46
C ASP A 385 -28.55 -11.49 -21.74
N TYR A 386 -27.99 -10.46 -22.40
CA TYR A 386 -28.65 -9.19 -22.73
C TYR A 386 -28.80 -8.99 -24.24
N GLU A 387 -28.79 -10.07 -25.04
CA GLU A 387 -28.92 -9.99 -26.50
C GLU A 387 -30.21 -9.35 -27.00
N ASP A 388 -31.30 -9.51 -26.24
CA ASP A 388 -32.62 -8.92 -26.50
C ASP A 388 -32.63 -7.39 -26.48
N ILE A 389 -31.61 -6.75 -25.87
CA ILE A 389 -31.50 -5.30 -25.80
C ILE A 389 -30.82 -4.76 -27.07
N PRO A 390 -31.52 -3.94 -27.89
CA PRO A 390 -31.05 -3.56 -29.22
C PRO A 390 -29.91 -2.54 -29.21
N THR A 391 -29.73 -1.80 -28.11
CA THR A 391 -28.72 -0.73 -28.03
C THR A 391 -27.53 -1.16 -27.18
N LYS A 392 -26.32 -0.88 -27.66
CA LYS A 392 -25.07 -1.11 -26.90
C LYS A 392 -25.10 -0.40 -25.53
N ALA A 393 -25.64 0.82 -25.47
CA ALA A 393 -25.80 1.56 -24.22
C ALA A 393 -26.76 0.85 -23.25
N GLY A 394 -27.86 0.30 -23.74
CA GLY A 394 -28.80 -0.49 -22.93
C GLY A 394 -28.18 -1.77 -22.37
N LYS A 395 -27.45 -2.53 -23.19
CA LYS A 395 -26.71 -3.72 -22.73
C LYS A 395 -25.71 -3.36 -21.64
N MET A 396 -24.92 -2.31 -21.86
CA MET A 396 -23.93 -1.86 -20.89
C MET A 396 -24.58 -1.39 -19.58
N LYS A 397 -25.78 -0.79 -19.63
CA LYS A 397 -26.53 -0.41 -18.42
C LYS A 397 -26.93 -1.63 -17.58
N LYS A 398 -27.32 -2.75 -18.22
CA LYS A 398 -27.62 -4.01 -17.53
C LYS A 398 -26.36 -4.67 -16.97
N MET A 399 -25.31 -4.78 -17.78
CA MET A 399 -24.00 -5.29 -17.34
C MET A 399 -23.52 -4.61 -16.05
N LYS A 400 -23.64 -3.28 -15.97
CA LYS A 400 -23.20 -2.51 -14.80
C LYS A 400 -23.91 -2.86 -13.49
N VAL A 401 -25.11 -3.43 -13.51
CA VAL A 401 -25.82 -3.87 -12.30
C VAL A 401 -25.80 -5.39 -12.12
N ASP A 402 -25.12 -6.11 -13.01
CA ASP A 402 -25.01 -7.56 -13.00
C ASP A 402 -24.01 -8.03 -11.91
N PRO A 403 -24.42 -8.93 -11.00
CA PRO A 403 -23.54 -9.42 -9.94
C PRO A 403 -22.34 -10.24 -10.41
N HIS A 404 -22.43 -10.95 -11.56
CA HIS A 404 -21.32 -11.73 -12.12
C HIS A 404 -20.32 -10.84 -12.83
N TYR A 405 -20.79 -9.80 -13.52
CA TYR A 405 -19.90 -8.79 -14.10
C TYR A 405 -19.15 -8.02 -13.01
N ASN A 406 -19.86 -7.69 -11.92
CA ASN A 406 -19.29 -7.00 -10.76
C ASN A 406 -18.72 -7.96 -9.71
N VAL A 407 -18.28 -9.16 -10.10
CA VAL A 407 -17.64 -10.10 -9.19
C VAL A 407 -16.37 -9.51 -8.56
N VAL A 408 -16.14 -9.79 -7.27
CA VAL A 408 -14.90 -9.40 -6.59
C VAL A 408 -13.80 -10.39 -6.95
N GLN A 409 -12.73 -9.91 -7.58
CA GLN A 409 -11.54 -10.71 -7.86
C GLN A 409 -10.66 -10.77 -6.62
N VAL A 410 -10.28 -11.97 -6.21
CA VAL A 410 -9.56 -12.22 -4.96
C VAL A 410 -8.41 -13.19 -5.15
N LYS A 411 -7.38 -13.05 -4.30
CA LYS A 411 -6.29 -14.01 -4.11
C LYS A 411 -6.17 -14.35 -2.63
N TYR A 412 -5.51 -15.44 -2.26
CA TYR A 412 -5.16 -15.67 -0.86
C TYR A 412 -4.17 -14.61 -0.35
N ALA A 413 -4.29 -14.30 0.94
CA ALA A 413 -3.56 -13.22 1.60
C ALA A 413 -2.61 -13.69 2.71
N TYR A 414 -2.15 -14.94 2.66
CA TYR A 414 -1.11 -15.44 3.58
C TYR A 414 0.30 -15.14 3.05
N ALA A 415 0.43 -15.10 1.72
CA ALA A 415 1.61 -14.71 1.00
C ALA A 415 1.27 -13.72 -0.10
N VAL A 416 2.10 -12.69 -0.26
CA VAL A 416 1.93 -11.63 -1.27
C VAL A 416 3.25 -11.33 -1.97
N THR A 417 3.19 -10.67 -3.12
CA THR A 417 4.41 -10.15 -3.75
C THR A 417 4.92 -8.90 -3.01
N CYS A 418 6.22 -8.61 -3.07
CA CYS A 418 6.79 -7.41 -2.46
C CYS A 418 6.07 -6.11 -2.87
N HIS A 419 5.71 -5.96 -4.15
CA HIS A 419 4.92 -4.83 -4.65
C HIS A 419 3.56 -4.71 -3.93
N LYS A 420 2.87 -5.84 -3.70
CA LYS A 420 1.60 -5.87 -2.95
C LYS A 420 1.79 -5.72 -1.44
N ALA A 421 3.02 -5.83 -0.95
CA ALA A 421 3.37 -5.61 0.45
C ALA A 421 3.68 -4.14 0.77
N GLN A 422 3.95 -3.29 -0.23
CA GLN A 422 4.21 -1.85 -0.03
C GLN A 422 3.09 -1.16 0.77
N GLY A 423 3.47 -0.26 1.67
CA GLY A 423 2.57 0.37 2.62
C GLY A 423 2.05 -0.54 3.75
N GLY A 424 2.37 -1.84 3.72
CA GLY A 424 2.08 -2.78 4.82
C GLY A 424 3.21 -2.90 5.82
N GLN A 425 2.88 -3.29 7.04
CA GLN A 425 3.84 -3.61 8.09
C GLN A 425 3.30 -4.80 8.90
N TRP A 426 4.19 -5.71 9.28
CA TRP A 426 3.87 -6.91 10.05
C TRP A 426 4.95 -7.15 11.10
N MET A 427 4.59 -7.71 12.25
CA MET A 427 5.59 -8.12 13.25
C MET A 427 6.58 -9.11 12.65
N ASN A 428 6.09 -10.14 11.96
CA ASN A 428 6.90 -11.18 11.34
C ASN A 428 6.78 -11.15 9.82
N VAL A 429 7.91 -11.12 9.13
CA VAL A 429 7.96 -11.29 7.68
C VAL A 429 8.83 -12.49 7.33
N PHE A 430 8.27 -13.41 6.54
CA PHE A 430 9.02 -14.48 5.90
C PHE A 430 9.30 -14.09 4.46
N LEU A 431 10.55 -13.79 4.15
CA LEU A 431 10.96 -13.32 2.84
C LEU A 431 11.58 -14.45 2.03
N ASP A 432 10.90 -14.81 0.94
CA ASP A 432 11.43 -15.69 -0.10
C ASP A 432 11.87 -14.88 -1.30
N ILE A 433 13.18 -14.80 -1.51
CA ILE A 433 13.76 -14.12 -2.68
C ILE A 433 13.56 -14.93 -3.97
N GLY A 434 13.22 -16.22 -3.84
CA GLY A 434 12.98 -17.13 -4.95
C GLY A 434 14.24 -17.46 -5.75
N TYR A 435 14.04 -18.02 -6.94
CA TYR A 435 15.13 -18.22 -7.89
C TYR A 435 15.56 -16.88 -8.50
N ILE A 436 16.88 -16.63 -8.52
CA ILE A 436 17.47 -15.40 -9.03
C ILE A 436 18.56 -15.77 -10.04
N THR A 437 18.55 -15.08 -11.19
CA THR A 437 19.65 -15.09 -12.16
C THR A 437 20.45 -13.80 -12.03
N GLU A 438 21.70 -13.77 -12.52
CA GLU A 438 22.54 -12.57 -12.44
C GLU A 438 21.89 -11.35 -13.13
N GLU A 439 21.16 -11.55 -14.22
CA GLU A 439 20.41 -10.50 -14.93
C GLU A 439 19.29 -9.87 -14.09
N MET A 440 18.83 -10.57 -13.05
CA MET A 440 17.77 -10.13 -12.15
C MET A 440 18.30 -9.38 -10.92
N LEU A 441 19.62 -9.19 -10.83
CA LEU A 441 20.34 -8.49 -9.77
C LEU A 441 20.67 -7.05 -10.21
N GLY A 442 21.23 -6.25 -9.30
CA GLY A 442 21.50 -4.83 -9.52
C GLY A 442 20.58 -3.91 -8.71
N GLU A 443 20.43 -2.66 -9.15
CA GLU A 443 19.75 -1.61 -8.37
C GLU A 443 18.30 -1.95 -8.02
N ASP A 444 17.53 -2.46 -9.00
CA ASP A 444 16.13 -2.85 -8.78
C ASP A 444 16.00 -3.96 -7.75
N PHE A 445 16.97 -4.89 -7.71
CA PHE A 445 16.99 -5.96 -6.71
C PHE A 445 17.30 -5.42 -5.32
N TYR A 446 18.24 -4.48 -5.19
CA TYR A 446 18.51 -3.79 -3.92
C TYR A 446 17.28 -3.04 -3.41
N ARG A 447 16.56 -2.33 -4.29
CA ARG A 447 15.30 -1.64 -3.96
C ARG A 447 14.22 -2.63 -3.53
N TRP A 448 14.10 -3.75 -4.25
CA TRP A 448 13.16 -4.81 -3.91
C TRP A 448 13.45 -5.41 -2.53
N LEU A 449 14.71 -5.71 -2.25
CA LEU A 449 15.16 -6.30 -1.00
C LEU A 449 14.99 -5.32 0.18
N TYR A 450 15.40 -4.07 -0.01
CA TYR A 450 15.18 -2.98 0.94
C TYR A 450 13.68 -2.79 1.25
N THR A 451 12.84 -2.77 0.21
CA THR A 451 11.38 -2.64 0.39
C THR A 451 10.83 -3.81 1.19
N ALA A 452 11.24 -5.04 0.88
CA ALA A 452 10.81 -6.22 1.60
C ALA A 452 11.26 -6.22 3.07
N PHE A 453 12.52 -5.84 3.34
CA PHE A 453 13.06 -5.81 4.70
C PHE A 453 12.29 -4.86 5.60
N THR A 454 11.97 -3.68 5.07
CA THR A 454 11.29 -2.61 5.79
C THR A 454 9.79 -2.86 6.01
N ARG A 455 9.27 -4.03 5.60
CA ARG A 455 7.91 -4.47 5.97
C ARG A 455 7.86 -5.17 7.32
N ALA A 456 8.98 -5.67 7.82
CA ALA A 456 9.08 -6.29 9.13
C ALA A 456 9.26 -5.23 10.23
N THR A 457 8.50 -5.33 11.31
CA THR A 457 8.65 -4.44 12.47
C THR A 457 9.38 -5.10 13.64
N HIS A 458 9.36 -6.43 13.75
CA HIS A 458 9.98 -7.16 14.86
C HIS A 458 10.92 -8.26 14.40
N HIS A 459 10.55 -9.08 13.41
CA HIS A 459 11.38 -10.19 12.97
C HIS A 459 11.28 -10.43 11.47
N LEU A 460 12.43 -10.65 10.84
CA LEU A 460 12.56 -10.97 9.43
C LEU A 460 13.27 -12.30 9.24
N TYR A 461 12.53 -13.25 8.68
CA TYR A 461 13.00 -14.59 8.35
C TYR A 461 13.37 -14.64 6.87
N LEU A 462 14.64 -14.88 6.55
CA LEU A 462 15.11 -15.07 5.18
C LEU A 462 15.00 -16.54 4.80
N VAL A 463 14.01 -16.87 3.98
CA VAL A 463 13.68 -18.25 3.60
C VAL A 463 14.62 -18.74 2.51
N ASN A 464 15.38 -19.80 2.79
CA ASN A 464 16.34 -20.42 1.87
C ASN A 464 17.32 -19.42 1.23
N LEU A 465 17.84 -18.47 2.02
CA LEU A 465 18.81 -17.49 1.55
C LEU A 465 20.06 -18.19 0.98
N PRO A 466 20.43 -17.96 -0.29
CA PRO A 466 21.66 -18.51 -0.86
C PRO A 466 22.92 -17.99 -0.15
N ASP A 467 23.96 -18.81 -0.08
CA ASP A 467 25.18 -18.47 0.66
C ASP A 467 25.97 -17.31 0.01
N GLU A 468 25.74 -17.05 -1.28
CA GLU A 468 26.29 -15.89 -1.99
C GLU A 468 25.83 -14.54 -1.40
N PHE A 469 24.72 -14.50 -0.68
CA PHE A 469 24.22 -13.30 0.01
C PHE A 469 24.74 -13.15 1.43
N VAL A 470 25.46 -14.14 1.97
CA VAL A 470 25.96 -14.11 3.35
C VAL A 470 27.37 -13.51 3.38
N GLU A 471 27.63 -12.64 4.36
CA GLU A 471 28.96 -12.10 4.67
C GLU A 471 29.88 -13.10 5.38
#